data_AF-E4XQM2-F1
#
_entry.id   AF-E4XQM2-F1
#
_cell.length_a   1.000
_cell.length_b   1.000
_cell.length_c   1.000
_cell.angle_alpha   90.00
_cell.angle_beta   90.00
_cell.angle_gamma   90.00
#
_symmetry.space_group_name_H-M   'P 1'
#
loop_
_entity.id
_entity.type
_entity.pdbx_description
1 polymer ?
#
loop_
_entity_poly.entity_id
_entity_poly.type
_entity_poly.pdbx_seq_one_letter_code
_entity_poly.pdbx_strand_id
1 'polypeptide(L)'
;MDDIWDEEAHDDEVMRLTTKKYERQIKTENFKIGMEVNAEEDMQKGFNHGFETAAALTKILGEAKGILTATMVFLNLQKKLVPDEISASIANIDAKMEDIRTSLNSLTLSACKELLENAILIRNRSINSSHVF
;
A
#
# COMPACT_ATOMS: atom_id res chain seq x y z
N MET A 1 20.97 -72.82 29.76
CA MET A 1 19.52 -72.58 29.78
C MET A 1 19.35 -71.27 30.53
N ASP A 2 18.50 -70.40 29.96
CA ASP A 2 18.23 -69.00 30.32
C ASP A 2 19.37 -68.04 29.89
N ASP A 3 19.16 -67.03 29.05
CA ASP A 3 18.01 -66.14 28.94
C ASP A 3 17.71 -65.78 27.46
N ILE A 4 16.50 -66.07 27.00
CA ILE A 4 15.99 -65.77 25.64
C ILE A 4 14.99 -64.58 25.69
N TRP A 5 14.86 -63.92 26.85
CA TRP A 5 13.79 -62.97 27.15
C TRP A 5 14.27 -61.54 27.44
N ASP A 6 15.34 -61.08 26.80
CA ASP A 6 15.75 -59.66 26.84
C ASP A 6 14.98 -58.77 25.82
N GLU A 7 13.84 -59.26 25.29
CA GLU A 7 13.02 -58.54 24.30
C GLU A 7 12.10 -57.47 24.94
N GLU A 8 11.70 -57.61 26.22
CA GLU A 8 10.79 -56.64 26.88
C GLU A 8 11.45 -55.26 27.13
N ALA A 9 12.76 -55.22 27.40
CA ALA A 9 13.49 -53.97 27.58
C ALA A 9 13.59 -53.14 26.28
N HIS A 10 13.44 -53.79 25.12
CA HIS A 10 13.59 -53.14 23.83
C HIS A 10 12.32 -52.39 23.41
N ASP A 11 11.14 -52.92 23.73
CA ASP A 11 9.85 -52.31 23.39
C ASP A 11 9.55 -51.06 24.22
N ASP A 12 9.89 -51.05 25.51
CA ASP A 12 9.73 -49.88 26.37
C ASP A 12 10.66 -48.73 25.95
N GLU A 13 11.90 -49.03 25.56
CA GLU A 13 12.84 -48.04 25.04
C GLU A 13 12.35 -47.46 23.69
N VAL A 14 11.80 -48.30 22.81
CA VAL A 14 11.20 -47.88 21.54
C VAL A 14 9.96 -47.02 21.76
N MET A 15 9.07 -47.38 22.70
CA MET A 15 7.92 -46.54 23.05
C MET A 15 8.36 -45.19 23.62
N ARG A 16 9.38 -45.17 24.47
CA ARG A 16 9.92 -43.93 25.06
C ARG A 16 10.53 -43.00 24.00
N LEU A 17 11.30 -43.56 23.06
CA LEU A 17 11.89 -42.79 21.96
C LEU A 17 10.82 -42.27 20.99
N THR A 18 9.82 -43.08 20.68
CA THR A 18 8.68 -42.70 19.85
C THR A 18 7.87 -41.57 20.50
N THR A 19 7.59 -41.68 21.80
CA THR A 19 6.88 -40.65 22.58
C THR A 19 7.66 -39.33 22.58
N LYS A 20 8.97 -39.36 22.85
CA LYS A 20 9.82 -38.16 22.80
C LYS A 20 9.86 -37.52 21.41
N LYS A 21 9.82 -38.33 20.34
CA LYS A 21 9.76 -37.83 18.95
C LYS A 21 8.44 -37.10 18.68
N TYR A 22 7.31 -37.68 19.09
CA TYR A 22 6.00 -37.05 18.94
C TYR A 22 5.88 -35.76 19.78
N GLU A 23 6.35 -35.76 21.03
CA GLU A 23 6.36 -34.55 21.86
C GLU A 23 7.18 -33.42 21.25
N ARG A 24 8.32 -33.74 20.63
CA ARG A 24 9.13 -32.76 19.88
C ARG A 24 8.39 -32.24 18.66
N GLN A 25 7.78 -33.11 17.86
CA GLN A 25 6.98 -32.71 16.70
C GLN A 25 5.82 -31.78 17.09
N ILE A 26 5.06 -32.14 18.13
CA ILE A 26 3.95 -31.31 18.62
C ILE A 26 4.44 -29.93 19.07
N LYS A 27 5.57 -29.86 19.79
CA LYS A 27 6.16 -28.56 20.21
C LYS A 27 6.61 -27.72 19.02
N THR A 28 7.27 -28.34 18.03
CA THR A 28 7.75 -27.63 16.84
C THR A 28 6.59 -27.17 15.96
N GLU A 29 5.56 -27.98 15.77
CA GLU A 29 4.38 -27.59 15.00
C GLU A 29 3.58 -26.49 15.70
N ASN A 30 3.37 -26.57 17.01
CA ASN A 30 2.71 -25.49 17.76
C ASN A 30 3.50 -24.17 17.73
N PHE A 31 4.84 -24.24 17.75
CA PHE A 31 5.68 -23.05 17.60
C PHE A 31 5.58 -22.47 16.18
N LYS A 32 5.56 -23.33 15.15
CA LYS A 32 5.38 -22.92 13.75
C LYS A 32 4.01 -22.27 13.52
N ILE A 33 2.95 -22.86 14.07
CA ILE A 33 1.59 -22.29 14.07
C ILE A 33 1.59 -20.93 14.79
N GLY A 34 2.22 -20.82 15.95
CA GLY A 34 2.33 -19.54 16.68
C GLY A 34 3.09 -18.44 15.91
N MET A 35 4.06 -18.79 15.07
CA MET A 35 4.73 -17.85 14.17
C MET A 35 3.84 -17.46 12.98
N GLU A 36 3.13 -18.42 12.38
CA GLU A 36 2.25 -18.20 11.23
C GLU A 36 1.02 -17.35 11.60
N VAL A 37 0.46 -17.54 12.79
CA VAL A 37 -0.72 -16.78 13.28
C VAL A 37 -0.44 -15.28 13.40
N ASN A 38 0.77 -14.88 13.78
CA ASN A 38 1.13 -13.46 13.88
C ASN A 38 1.56 -12.88 12.52
N ALA A 39 2.09 -13.72 11.62
CA ALA A 39 2.57 -13.27 10.31
C ALA A 39 1.43 -12.75 9.42
N GLU A 40 0.26 -13.40 9.46
CA GLU A 40 -0.91 -12.97 8.68
C GLU A 40 -1.47 -11.63 9.20
N GLU A 41 -1.57 -11.47 10.52
CA GLU A 41 -2.05 -10.21 11.13
C GLU A 41 -1.10 -9.05 10.84
N ASP A 42 0.21 -9.27 10.94
CA ASP A 42 1.22 -8.27 10.63
C ASP A 42 1.24 -7.91 9.13
N MET A 43 1.05 -8.89 8.25
CA MET A 43 0.91 -8.65 6.81
C MET A 43 -0.34 -7.82 6.50
N GLN A 44 -1.47 -8.13 7.14
CA GLN A 44 -2.71 -7.37 6.97
C GLN A 44 -2.59 -5.95 7.49
N LYS A 45 -1.92 -5.74 8.64
CA LYS A 45 -1.62 -4.39 9.17
C LYS A 45 -0.75 -3.59 8.20
N GLY A 46 0.29 -4.21 7.65
CA GLY A 46 1.16 -3.59 6.64
C GLY A 46 0.38 -3.21 5.38
N PHE A 47 -0.48 -4.11 4.89
CA PHE A 47 -1.35 -3.85 3.75
C PHE A 47 -2.32 -2.69 4.02
N ASN A 48 -3.05 -2.72 5.14
CA ASN A 48 -4.00 -1.68 5.50
C ASN A 48 -3.32 -0.32 5.60
N HIS A 49 -2.15 -0.25 6.24
CA HIS A 49 -1.39 0.99 6.35
C HIS A 49 -0.92 1.52 4.98
N GLY A 50 -0.42 0.64 4.12
CA GLY A 50 -0.03 1.00 2.75
C GLY A 50 -1.23 1.48 1.92
N PHE A 51 -2.37 0.80 2.04
CA PHE A 51 -3.61 1.15 1.35
C PHE A 51 -4.16 2.50 1.81
N GLU A 52 -4.25 2.74 3.12
CA GLU A 52 -4.71 4.02 3.67
C GLU A 52 -3.82 5.18 3.21
N THR A 53 -2.51 4.97 3.22
CA THR A 53 -1.53 5.96 2.76
C THR A 53 -1.70 6.25 1.28
N ALA A 54 -1.78 5.21 0.43
CA ALA A 54 -2.02 5.35 -1.00
C ALA A 54 -3.32 6.11 -1.29
N ALA A 55 -4.42 5.70 -0.63
CA ALA A 55 -5.74 6.30 -0.81
C ALA A 55 -5.73 7.80 -0.44
N ALA A 56 -5.07 8.18 0.65
CA ALA A 56 -4.94 9.56 1.06
C ALA A 56 -4.19 10.42 0.03
N LEU A 57 -3.07 9.91 -0.51
CA LEU A 57 -2.29 10.62 -1.53
C LEU A 57 -3.07 10.74 -2.84
N THR A 58 -3.63 9.63 -3.33
CA THR A 58 -4.40 9.61 -4.58
C THR A 58 -5.63 10.51 -4.51
N LYS A 59 -6.28 10.62 -3.34
CA LYS A 59 -7.41 11.54 -3.14
C LYS A 59 -6.99 13.00 -3.42
N ILE A 60 -5.89 13.44 -2.84
CA ILE A 60 -5.41 14.83 -2.99
C ILE A 60 -5.00 15.11 -4.45
N LEU A 61 -4.29 14.16 -5.07
CA LEU A 61 -3.92 14.28 -6.49
C LEU A 61 -5.15 14.29 -7.41
N GLY A 62 -6.16 13.47 -7.12
CA GLY A 62 -7.42 13.44 -7.84
C GLY A 62 -8.17 14.77 -7.74
N GLU A 63 -8.22 15.38 -6.55
CA GLU A 63 -8.80 16.72 -6.34
C GLU A 63 -8.07 17.78 -7.18
N ALA A 64 -6.73 17.80 -7.14
CA ALA A 64 -5.91 18.74 -7.92
C ALA A 64 -6.15 18.58 -9.43
N LYS A 65 -6.14 17.34 -9.93
CA LYS A 65 -6.44 17.03 -11.34
C LYS A 65 -7.86 17.45 -11.72
N GLY A 66 -8.83 17.21 -10.85
CA GLY A 66 -10.22 17.62 -11.06
C GLY A 66 -10.35 19.13 -11.23
N ILE A 67 -9.69 19.91 -10.38
CA ILE A 67 -9.67 21.38 -10.48
C ILE A 67 -9.07 21.86 -11.80
N LEU A 68 -7.92 21.32 -12.19
CA LEU A 68 -7.24 21.70 -13.43
C LEU A 68 -8.06 21.32 -14.66
N THR A 69 -8.64 20.12 -14.67
CA THR A 69 -9.48 19.63 -15.76
C THR A 69 -10.74 20.48 -15.91
N ALA A 70 -11.41 20.80 -14.79
CA ALA A 70 -12.58 21.69 -14.79
C ALA A 70 -12.21 23.09 -15.30
N THR A 71 -11.04 23.61 -14.92
CA THR A 71 -10.53 24.91 -15.41
C THR A 71 -10.31 24.88 -16.92
N MET A 72 -9.65 23.83 -17.43
CA MET A 72 -9.43 23.64 -18.87
C MET A 72 -10.76 23.59 -19.64
N VAL A 73 -11.73 22.80 -19.15
CA VAL A 73 -13.06 22.70 -19.77
C VAL A 73 -13.77 24.05 -19.74
N PHE A 74 -13.73 24.77 -18.62
CA PHE A 74 -14.32 26.10 -18.51
C PHE A 74 -13.74 27.09 -19.53
N LEU A 75 -12.41 27.17 -19.65
CA LEU A 75 -11.76 28.05 -20.62
C LEU A 75 -12.12 27.69 -22.07
N ASN A 76 -12.16 26.40 -22.40
CA ASN A 76 -12.58 25.92 -23.71
C ASN A 76 -14.03 26.30 -24.02
N LEU A 77 -14.95 26.17 -23.05
CA LEU A 77 -16.35 26.59 -23.21
C LEU A 77 -16.47 28.10 -23.45
N GLN A 78 -15.58 28.89 -22.85
CA GLN A 78 -15.47 30.34 -23.07
C GLN A 78 -14.72 30.70 -24.37
N LYS A 79 -14.29 29.72 -25.17
CA LYS A 79 -13.44 29.89 -26.37
C LYS A 79 -12.14 30.66 -26.07
N LYS A 80 -11.61 30.52 -24.86
CA LYS A 80 -10.36 31.14 -24.42
C LYS A 80 -9.19 30.18 -24.61
N LEU A 81 -8.00 30.73 -24.79
CA LEU A 81 -6.78 29.94 -24.84
C LEU A 81 -6.57 29.25 -23.49
N VAL A 82 -6.33 27.95 -23.50
CA VAL A 82 -5.94 27.18 -22.32
C VAL A 82 -4.44 27.35 -22.10
N PRO A 83 -3.98 27.82 -20.93
CA PRO A 83 -2.56 27.87 -20.62
C PRO A 83 -1.90 26.48 -20.63
N ASP A 84 -0.72 26.38 -21.25
CA ASP A 84 0.05 25.13 -21.31
C ASP A 84 0.41 24.59 -19.91
N GLU A 85 0.54 25.48 -18.93
CA GLU A 85 0.78 25.12 -17.52
C GLU A 85 -0.32 24.20 -16.94
N ILE A 86 -1.56 24.30 -17.42
CA ILE A 86 -2.66 23.42 -16.99
C ILE A 86 -2.41 22.00 -17.48
N SER A 87 -2.14 21.84 -18.78
CA SER A 87 -1.87 20.54 -19.40
C SER A 87 -0.62 19.89 -18.82
N ALA A 88 0.46 20.66 -18.63
CA ALA A 88 1.70 20.19 -18.00
C ALA A 88 1.47 19.73 -16.55
N SER A 89 0.67 20.47 -15.78
CA SER A 89 0.34 20.12 -14.40
C SER A 89 -0.50 18.85 -14.31
N ILE A 90 -1.47 18.66 -15.22
CA ILE A 90 -2.26 17.42 -15.30
C ILE A 90 -1.34 16.22 -15.61
N ALA A 91 -0.44 16.36 -16.59
CA ALA A 91 0.50 15.29 -16.94
C ALA A 91 1.44 14.93 -15.78
N ASN A 92 1.93 15.93 -15.04
CA ASN A 92 2.73 15.71 -13.83
C ASN A 92 1.95 14.98 -12.72
N ILE A 93 0.68 15.32 -12.52
CA ILE A 93 -0.19 14.62 -11.56
C ILE A 93 -0.42 13.16 -11.99
N ASP A 94 -0.62 12.90 -13.29
CA ASP A 94 -0.79 11.55 -13.81
C ASP A 94 0.47 10.69 -13.62
N ALA A 95 1.66 11.25 -13.86
CA ALA A 95 2.92 10.56 -13.58
C ALA A 95 3.04 10.20 -12.09
N LYS A 96 2.69 11.12 -11.18
CA LYS A 96 2.75 10.87 -9.73
C LYS A 96 1.71 9.86 -9.25
N MET A 97 0.53 9.80 -9.87
CA MET A 97 -0.45 8.75 -9.57
C MET A 97 0.04 7.37 -10.03
N GLU A 98 0.73 7.30 -11.17
CA GLU A 98 1.37 6.05 -11.63
C GLU A 98 2.54 5.63 -10.72
N ASP A 99 3.32 6.59 -10.22
CA ASP A 99 4.35 6.33 -9.22
C ASP A 99 3.73 5.69 -7.97
N ILE A 100 2.63 6.25 -7.42
CA ILE A 100 1.94 5.64 -6.27
C ILE A 100 1.47 4.21 -6.57
N ARG A 101 0.95 3.98 -7.80
CA ARG A 101 0.47 2.66 -8.22
C ARG A 101 1.59 1.62 -8.27
N THR A 102 2.78 2.03 -8.65
CA THR A 102 3.93 1.14 -8.88
C THR A 102 4.86 1.03 -7.67
N SER A 103 4.99 2.10 -6.87
CA SER A 103 5.89 2.19 -5.72
C SER A 103 5.45 3.31 -4.77
N LEU A 104 5.05 2.95 -3.55
CA LEU A 104 4.63 3.92 -2.52
C LEU A 104 5.77 4.79 -1.93
N ASN A 105 6.96 4.76 -2.53
CA ASN A 105 8.21 5.05 -1.80
C ASN A 105 8.76 6.46 -1.95
N SER A 106 8.14 7.38 -2.70
CA SER A 106 8.75 8.71 -2.95
C SER A 106 7.83 9.91 -2.73
N LEU A 107 6.50 9.71 -2.63
CA LEU A 107 5.57 10.83 -2.61
C LEU A 107 5.05 11.10 -1.20
N THR A 108 5.29 12.32 -0.72
CA THR A 108 4.85 12.75 0.61
C THR A 108 3.49 13.44 0.55
N LEU A 109 2.79 13.44 1.70
CA LEU A 109 1.55 14.19 1.86
C LEU A 109 1.74 15.69 1.60
N SER A 110 2.87 16.27 2.01
CA SER A 110 3.19 17.68 1.78
C SER A 110 3.31 17.99 0.29
N ALA A 111 4.02 17.17 -0.47
CA ALA A 111 4.16 17.34 -1.92
C ALA A 111 2.80 17.26 -2.64
N CYS A 112 1.89 16.38 -2.20
CA CYS A 112 0.53 16.33 -2.75
C CYS A 112 -0.27 17.60 -2.44
N LYS A 113 -0.15 18.14 -1.22
CA LYS A 113 -0.81 19.38 -0.82
C LYS A 113 -0.29 20.58 -1.62
N GLU A 114 1.02 20.67 -1.86
CA GLU A 114 1.60 21.72 -2.69
C GLU A 114 1.05 21.67 -4.13
N LEU A 115 0.88 20.48 -4.70
CA LEU A 115 0.26 20.32 -6.02
C LEU A 115 -1.20 20.78 -6.03
N LEU A 116 -1.96 20.50 -4.97
CA LEU A 116 -3.33 20.97 -4.82
C LEU A 116 -3.40 22.50 -4.70
N GLU A 117 -2.53 23.11 -3.89
CA GLU A 117 -2.45 24.55 -3.75
C GLU A 117 -2.07 25.23 -5.08
N ASN A 118 -1.10 24.66 -5.81
CA ASN A 118 -0.73 25.13 -7.13
C ASN A 118 -1.90 25.01 -8.13
N ALA A 119 -2.67 23.92 -8.10
CA ALA A 119 -3.85 23.76 -8.94
C ALA A 119 -4.91 24.83 -8.65
N ILE A 120 -5.16 25.14 -7.38
CA ILE A 120 -6.08 26.22 -6.97
C ILE A 120 -5.57 27.59 -7.44
N LEU A 121 -4.26 27.83 -7.32
CA LEU A 121 -3.64 29.09 -7.70
C LEU A 121 -3.67 29.31 -9.22
N ILE A 122 -3.41 28.25 -10.01
CA ILE A 122 -3.56 28.27 -11.47
C ILE A 122 -5.01 28.57 -11.84
N ARG A 123 -5.98 27.83 -11.27
CA ARG A 123 -7.42 28.08 -11.49
C ARG A 123 -7.77 29.55 -11.26
N ASN A 124 -7.41 30.10 -10.11
CA ASN A 124 -7.75 31.48 -9.76
C ASN A 124 -7.12 32.48 -10.73
N ARG A 125 -5.87 32.28 -11.15
CA ARG A 125 -5.22 33.12 -12.17
C ARG A 125 -5.96 33.04 -13.51
N SER A 126 -6.28 31.84 -13.99
CA SER A 126 -6.94 31.64 -15.29
C SER A 126 -8.39 32.16 -15.32
N ILE A 127 -9.13 32.05 -14.21
CA ILE A 127 -10.48 32.58 -14.09
C ILE A 127 -10.48 34.11 -13.94
N ASN A 128 -9.56 34.68 -13.16
CA ASN A 128 -9.53 36.13 -12.96
C ASN A 128 -9.03 36.88 -14.21
N SER A 129 -8.08 36.30 -14.95
CA SER A 129 -7.66 36.84 -16.26
C SER A 129 -8.75 36.73 -17.34
N SER A 130 -9.79 35.92 -17.10
CA SER A 130 -10.94 35.84 -18.01
C SER A 130 -12.02 36.91 -17.78
N HIS A 131 -11.93 37.74 -16.73
CA HIS A 131 -12.86 38.84 -16.45
C HIS A 131 -12.37 40.22 -16.95
N VAL A 132 -11.21 40.29 -17.62
CA VAL A 132 -10.68 41.52 -18.22
C VAL A 132 -11.03 41.56 -19.71
N PHE A 133 -12.32 41.64 -20.05
CA PHE A 133 -12.81 42.07 -21.37
C PHE A 133 -14.21 42.64 -21.22
#